data_AF-A0A242K0K6-F1
#
_entry.id   AF-A0A242K0K6-F1
#
_cell.length_a   1.000
_cell.length_b   1.000
_cell.length_c   1.000
_cell.angle_alpha   90.00
_cell.angle_beta   90.00
_cell.angle_gamma   90.00
#
_symmetry.space_group_name_H-M   'P 1'
#
loop_
_entity.id
_entity.type
_entity.pdbx_description
1 polymer ?
#
loop_
_entity_poly.entity_id
_entity_poly.type
_entity_poly.pdbx_seq_one_letter_code
_entity_poly.pdbx_strand_id
1 'polypeptide(L)'
;MLSIACSIIMFCLSIAGVFLCTLANEQFMVTQIKQTNYTKNVTNEINQRIQAYHQEAGVTPEVLAEVVPETLVKENMNEFIQGLYRNEEVTLSGESEVEAKLNRIIDTYKVKPEDENTQANEELAIYMITGIFQRSVQPNYLEKFVEKILSVKEILLSSAYIVIGIFSLFMISLIYLLRHSFKRLIQVLAGIVLASGGQLLLLGGGLFLISPVQISGQMVAFHQLMTSYTQAFALTLLAVAALEVSIGGLILIGTIIHSKVKK
;
A
#
# COMPACT_ATOMS: atom_id res chain seq x y z
N MET A 1 12.76 -22.02 -26.74
CA MET A 1 12.93 -20.56 -26.92
C MET A 1 11.59 -19.83 -26.90
N LEU A 2 10.69 -20.03 -27.88
CA LEU A 2 9.40 -19.30 -27.92
C LEU A 2 8.52 -19.52 -26.67
N SER A 3 8.43 -20.75 -26.16
CA SER A 3 7.69 -21.05 -24.92
C SER A 3 8.27 -20.36 -23.68
N ILE A 4 9.59 -20.18 -23.62
CA ILE A 4 10.27 -19.48 -22.51
C ILE A 4 9.96 -17.98 -22.59
N ALA A 5 9.98 -17.41 -23.79
CA ALA A 5 9.58 -16.01 -23.99
C ALA A 5 8.12 -15.79 -23.58
N CYS A 6 7.20 -16.69 -23.95
CA CYS A 6 5.81 -16.63 -23.51
C CYS A 6 5.67 -16.74 -21.99
N SER A 7 6.43 -17.59 -21.30
CA SER A 7 6.33 -17.70 -19.83
C SER A 7 6.81 -16.44 -19.13
N ILE A 8 7.88 -15.81 -19.61
CA ILE A 8 8.37 -14.54 -19.06
C ILE A 8 7.34 -13.42 -19.27
N ILE A 9 6.76 -13.32 -20.47
CA ILE A 9 5.75 -12.29 -20.74
C ILE A 9 4.49 -12.53 -19.91
N MET A 10 4.04 -13.78 -19.77
CA MET A 10 2.91 -14.15 -18.91
C MET A 10 3.19 -13.77 -17.46
N PHE A 11 4.38 -14.08 -16.93
CA PHE A 11 4.80 -13.67 -15.60
C PHE A 11 4.73 -12.15 -15.40
N CYS A 12 5.23 -11.36 -16.35
CA CYS A 12 5.13 -9.90 -16.29
C CYS A 12 3.68 -9.41 -16.30
N LEU A 13 2.81 -10.01 -17.13
CA LEU A 13 1.39 -9.68 -17.20
C LEU A 13 0.66 -10.04 -15.90
N SER A 14 0.98 -11.17 -15.28
CA SER A 14 0.40 -11.57 -13.99
C SER A 14 0.81 -10.62 -12.86
N ILE A 15 2.08 -10.20 -12.80
CA ILE A 15 2.52 -9.19 -11.83
C ILE A 15 1.79 -7.87 -12.07
N ALA A 16 1.69 -7.42 -13.33
CA ALA A 16 0.99 -6.18 -13.68
C ALA A 16 -0.49 -6.25 -13.28
N GLY A 17 -1.16 -7.37 -13.53
CA GLY A 17 -2.54 -7.62 -13.11
C GLY A 17 -2.71 -7.54 -11.59
N VAL A 18 -1.84 -8.23 -10.84
CA VAL A 18 -1.87 -8.18 -9.37
C VAL A 18 -1.62 -6.76 -8.87
N PHE A 19 -0.62 -6.06 -9.40
CA PHE A 19 -0.32 -4.66 -9.06
C PHE A 19 -1.53 -3.74 -9.27
N LEU A 20 -2.19 -3.85 -10.43
CA LEU A 20 -3.37 -3.04 -10.76
C LEU A 20 -4.57 -3.33 -9.86
N CYS A 21 -4.77 -4.59 -9.46
CA CYS A 21 -5.84 -5.00 -8.56
C CYS A 21 -5.58 -4.69 -7.08
N THR A 22 -4.32 -4.40 -6.71
CA THR A 22 -3.91 -4.19 -5.31
C THR A 22 -3.30 -2.81 -5.10
N LEU A 23 -1.99 -2.64 -5.28
CA LEU A 23 -1.27 -1.42 -4.93
C LEU A 23 -1.85 -0.18 -5.61
N ALA A 24 -2.25 -0.29 -6.88
CA ALA A 24 -2.82 0.80 -7.65
C ALA A 24 -4.33 1.01 -7.43
N ASN A 25 -4.95 0.26 -6.51
CA ASN A 25 -6.37 0.30 -6.21
C ASN A 25 -6.63 1.01 -4.87
N GLU A 26 -7.42 2.09 -4.91
CA GLU A 26 -7.82 2.88 -3.73
C GLU A 26 -8.46 2.01 -2.63
N GLN A 27 -9.37 1.10 -3.02
CA GLN A 27 -10.10 0.25 -2.09
C GLN A 27 -9.18 -0.72 -1.34
N PHE A 28 -8.09 -1.13 -1.98
CA PHE A 28 -7.08 -1.96 -1.33
C PHE A 28 -6.40 -1.19 -0.18
N MET A 29 -5.97 0.06 -0.41
CA MET A 29 -5.43 0.93 0.64
C MET A 29 -6.42 1.18 1.77
N VAL A 30 -7.67 1.53 1.44
CA VAL A 30 -8.75 1.72 2.43
C VAL A 30 -8.97 0.49 3.30
N THR A 31 -8.84 -0.71 2.73
CA THR A 31 -8.96 -1.97 3.47
C THR A 31 -7.79 -2.15 4.45
N GLN A 32 -6.56 -1.86 4.02
CA GLN A 32 -5.37 -1.98 4.87
C GLN A 32 -5.37 -0.98 6.04
N ILE A 33 -5.86 0.24 5.82
CA ILE A 33 -6.08 1.24 6.87
C ILE A 33 -7.01 0.72 7.97
N LYS A 34 -8.11 0.07 7.57
CA LYS A 34 -9.08 -0.53 8.51
C LYS A 34 -8.46 -1.71 9.27
N GLN A 35 -7.78 -2.60 8.56
CA GLN A 35 -7.17 -3.81 9.16
C GLN A 35 -6.09 -3.47 10.18
N THR A 36 -5.33 -2.40 9.96
CA THR A 36 -4.24 -1.98 10.85
C THR A 36 -4.68 -1.05 11.98
N ASN A 37 -5.97 -0.68 12.05
CA ASN A 37 -6.47 0.38 12.93
C ASN A 37 -5.64 1.67 12.80
N TYR A 38 -5.19 1.98 11.57
CA TYR A 38 -4.21 3.04 11.32
C TYR A 38 -4.67 4.39 11.87
N THR A 39 -5.93 4.77 11.64
CA THR A 39 -6.52 6.01 12.17
C THR A 39 -6.44 6.12 13.69
N LYS A 40 -6.75 5.04 14.41
CA LYS A 40 -6.69 5.02 15.88
C LYS A 40 -5.25 5.14 16.36
N ASN A 41 -4.33 4.42 15.71
CA ASN A 41 -2.90 4.47 16.07
C ASN A 41 -2.30 5.86 15.79
N VAL A 42 -2.65 6.48 14.65
CA VAL A 42 -2.25 7.86 14.33
C VAL A 42 -2.84 8.84 15.36
N THR A 43 -4.11 8.69 15.75
CA THR A 43 -4.73 9.53 16.79
C THR A 43 -3.97 9.44 18.11
N ASN A 44 -3.64 8.22 18.55
CA ASN A 44 -2.87 8.00 19.76
C ASN A 44 -1.47 8.61 19.66
N GLU A 45 -0.77 8.45 18.54
CA GLU A 45 0.56 9.02 18.33
C GLU A 45 0.53 10.55 18.25
N ILE A 46 -0.51 11.15 17.65
CA ILE A 46 -0.72 12.60 17.66
C ILE A 46 -0.86 13.07 19.10
N ASN A 47 -1.81 12.52 19.86
CA ASN A 47 -2.04 12.96 21.23
C ASN A 47 -0.80 12.72 22.13
N GLN A 48 -0.08 11.62 21.98
CA GLN A 48 1.19 11.39 22.68
C GLN A 48 2.26 12.43 22.33
N ARG A 49 2.38 12.80 21.06
CA ARG A 49 3.30 13.86 20.62
C ARG A 49 2.88 15.23 21.17
N ILE A 50 1.58 15.52 21.22
CA ILE A 50 1.05 16.76 21.81
C ILE A 50 1.35 16.82 23.31
N GLN A 51 1.13 15.72 24.04
CA GLN A 51 1.47 15.64 25.47
C GLN A 51 2.94 15.90 25.76
N ALA A 52 3.84 15.61 24.84
CA ALA A 52 5.27 15.90 25.02
C ALA A 52 5.57 17.40 25.12
N TYR A 53 4.68 18.28 24.62
CA TYR A 53 4.80 19.75 24.69
C TYR A 53 4.16 20.35 25.95
N HIS A 54 3.83 19.53 26.95
CA HIS A 54 3.13 20.01 28.14
C HIS A 54 3.93 21.08 28.92
N GLN A 55 5.28 21.01 28.88
CA GLN A 55 6.15 21.96 29.57
C GLN A 55 6.11 23.32 28.89
N GLU A 56 6.22 23.32 27.57
CA GLU A 56 6.15 24.51 26.72
C GLU A 56 4.77 25.16 26.77
N ALA A 57 3.71 24.35 26.91
CA ALA A 57 2.34 24.81 27.07
C ALA A 57 1.96 25.20 28.51
N GLY A 58 2.84 25.03 29.50
CA GLY A 58 2.58 25.39 30.89
C GLY A 58 1.44 24.62 31.57
N VAL A 59 1.15 23.39 31.10
CA VAL A 59 0.05 22.54 31.58
C VAL A 59 0.53 21.14 31.97
N THR A 60 -0.31 20.38 32.68
CA THR A 60 -0.03 18.97 32.96
C THR A 60 -0.36 18.10 31.74
N PRO A 61 0.39 17.01 31.49
CA PRO A 61 0.22 16.18 30.29
C PRO A 61 -1.16 15.52 30.19
N GLU A 62 -1.85 15.30 31.32
CA GLU A 62 -3.20 14.74 31.35
C GLU A 62 -4.23 15.63 30.65
N VAL A 63 -4.05 16.96 30.71
CA VAL A 63 -4.97 17.93 30.10
C VAL A 63 -4.83 17.93 28.57
N LEU A 64 -3.66 17.50 28.06
CA LEU A 64 -3.36 17.37 26.63
C LEU A 64 -3.63 15.97 26.06
N ALA A 65 -4.16 15.03 26.84
CA ALA A 65 -4.30 13.62 26.44
C ALA A 65 -5.30 13.36 25.31
N GLU A 66 -6.31 14.20 25.16
CA GLU A 66 -7.41 14.01 24.21
C GLU A 66 -7.73 15.29 23.44
N VAL A 67 -6.68 15.97 22.97
CA VAL A 67 -6.84 17.20 22.17
C VAL A 67 -7.50 16.86 20.84
N VAL A 68 -6.96 15.88 20.11
CA VAL A 68 -7.43 15.52 18.78
C VAL A 68 -8.32 14.27 18.85
N PRO A 69 -9.61 14.36 18.43
CA PRO A 69 -10.51 13.22 18.44
C PRO A 69 -10.26 12.29 17.23
N GLU A 70 -10.47 10.98 17.42
CA GLU A 70 -10.28 9.97 16.36
C GLU A 70 -11.18 10.22 15.15
N THR A 71 -12.40 10.74 15.35
CA THR A 71 -13.34 11.04 14.27
C THR A 71 -12.78 12.05 13.28
N LEU A 72 -12.14 13.12 13.78
CA LEU A 72 -11.54 14.15 12.95
C LEU A 72 -10.35 13.61 12.15
N VAL A 73 -9.52 12.79 12.80
CA VAL A 73 -8.40 12.09 12.14
C VAL A 73 -8.92 11.16 11.05
N LYS A 74 -10.00 10.41 11.33
CA LYS A 74 -10.63 9.48 10.39
C LYS A 74 -11.13 10.14 9.12
N GLU A 75 -11.87 11.24 9.28
CA GLU A 75 -12.47 11.98 8.16
C GLU A 75 -11.37 12.54 7.27
N ASN A 76 -10.43 13.29 7.83
CA ASN A 76 -9.34 13.90 7.08
C ASN A 76 -8.43 12.86 6.41
N MET A 77 -8.12 11.75 7.08
CA MET A 77 -7.28 10.70 6.47
C MET A 77 -8.00 9.99 5.33
N ASN A 78 -9.30 9.71 5.46
CA ASN A 78 -10.06 9.14 4.36
C ASN A 78 -10.08 10.08 3.16
N GLU A 79 -10.37 11.37 3.37
CA GLU A 79 -10.35 12.37 2.31
C GLU A 79 -8.96 12.47 1.67
N PHE A 80 -7.90 12.56 2.47
CA PHE A 80 -6.51 12.61 1.99
C PHE A 80 -6.17 11.41 1.11
N ILE A 81 -6.44 10.19 1.57
CA ILE A 81 -6.13 8.96 0.82
C ILE A 81 -6.95 8.88 -0.47
N GLN A 82 -8.24 9.25 -0.44
CA GLN A 82 -9.06 9.30 -1.65
C GLN A 82 -8.53 10.34 -2.64
N GLY A 83 -8.17 11.52 -2.14
CA GLY A 83 -7.58 12.59 -2.94
C GLY A 83 -6.27 12.18 -3.61
N LEU A 84 -5.39 11.48 -2.89
CA LEU A 84 -4.15 10.93 -3.47
C LEU A 84 -4.41 10.01 -4.67
N TYR A 85 -5.40 9.11 -4.57
CA TYR A 85 -5.72 8.18 -5.67
C TYR A 85 -6.47 8.83 -6.84
N ARG A 86 -7.17 9.94 -6.59
CA ARG A 86 -7.93 10.71 -7.59
C ARG A 86 -7.15 11.88 -8.17
N ASN A 87 -5.96 12.15 -7.63
CA ASN A 87 -5.14 13.31 -7.97
C ASN A 87 -5.88 14.64 -7.70
N GLU A 88 -6.58 14.69 -6.57
CA GLU A 88 -7.34 15.86 -6.09
C GLU A 88 -6.61 16.47 -4.89
N GLU A 89 -6.49 17.81 -4.86
CA GLU A 89 -5.98 18.52 -3.68
C GLU A 89 -6.99 18.41 -2.53
N VAL A 90 -6.52 18.00 -1.36
CA VAL A 90 -7.35 17.86 -0.15
C VAL A 90 -6.88 18.86 0.89
N THR A 91 -7.76 19.79 1.23
CA THR A 91 -7.60 20.69 2.36
C THR A 91 -8.00 20.00 3.65
N LEU A 92 -7.18 20.10 4.69
CA LEU A 92 -7.54 19.62 6.03
C LEU A 92 -8.75 20.39 6.58
N SER A 93 -9.71 19.63 7.11
CA SER A 93 -10.87 20.12 7.84
C SER A 93 -10.62 20.07 9.36
N GLY A 94 -11.10 21.07 10.09
CA GLY A 94 -11.08 21.12 11.56
C GLY A 94 -9.74 21.51 12.21
N GLU A 95 -8.78 22.02 11.43
CA GLU A 95 -7.52 22.56 11.99
C GLU A 95 -7.77 23.72 12.96
N SER A 96 -8.66 24.64 12.59
CA SER A 96 -9.09 25.74 13.45
C SER A 96 -9.82 25.28 14.72
N GLU A 97 -10.50 24.13 14.68
CA GLU A 97 -11.14 23.54 15.86
C GLU A 97 -10.11 22.95 16.84
N VAL A 98 -9.07 22.30 16.31
CA VAL A 98 -7.94 21.80 17.11
C VAL A 98 -7.22 22.98 17.77
N GLU A 99 -6.92 24.03 17.00
CA GLU A 99 -6.29 25.24 17.50
C GLU A 99 -7.14 25.94 18.57
N ALA A 100 -8.44 26.12 18.32
CA ALA A 100 -9.36 26.73 19.29
C ALA A 100 -9.50 25.90 20.57
N LYS A 101 -9.51 24.57 20.47
CA LYS A 101 -9.56 23.67 21.65
C LYS A 101 -8.26 23.75 22.44
N LEU A 102 -7.12 23.82 21.77
CA LEU A 102 -5.81 23.97 22.39
C LEU A 102 -5.69 25.30 23.14
N ASN A 103 -6.08 26.40 22.50
CA ASN A 103 -6.14 27.73 23.11
C ASN A 103 -6.99 27.73 24.39
N ARG A 104 -8.19 27.11 24.34
CA ARG A 104 -9.05 26.98 25.52
C ARG A 104 -8.40 26.18 26.65
N ILE A 105 -7.71 25.09 26.32
CA ILE A 105 -7.03 24.24 27.30
C ILE A 105 -5.92 25.04 28.00
N ILE A 106 -5.06 25.70 27.23
CA ILE A 106 -3.95 26.50 27.76
C ILE A 106 -4.49 27.65 28.62
N ASP A 107 -5.48 28.41 28.13
CA ASP A 107 -6.07 29.52 28.89
C ASP A 107 -6.74 29.09 30.20
N THR A 108 -7.34 27.90 30.24
CA THR A 108 -8.09 27.40 31.40
C THR A 108 -7.18 26.77 32.45
N TYR A 109 -6.13 26.05 32.02
CA TYR A 109 -5.33 25.19 32.90
C TYR A 109 -3.88 25.65 33.07
N LYS A 110 -3.49 26.78 32.47
CA LYS A 110 -2.14 27.34 32.66
C LYS A 110 -1.80 27.53 34.12
N VAL A 111 -0.63 27.04 34.50
CA VAL A 111 -0.01 27.40 35.76
C VAL A 111 0.55 28.82 35.57
N LYS A 112 0.24 29.74 36.50
CA LYS A 112 0.49 31.20 36.36
C LYS A 112 1.88 31.52 35.76
N PRO A 113 1.96 32.47 34.80
CA PRO A 113 3.22 32.81 34.15
C PRO A 113 4.17 33.52 35.12
N GLU A 114 5.45 33.18 35.08
CA GLU A 114 6.50 33.89 35.84
C GLU A 114 7.11 35.06 35.04
N ASP A 115 6.95 35.13 33.70
CA ASP A 115 7.62 36.12 32.82
C ASP A 115 7.08 36.20 31.36
N GLU A 116 7.50 37.24 30.61
CA GLU A 116 7.18 37.47 29.17
C GLU A 116 7.65 36.34 28.24
N ASN A 117 8.67 35.56 28.64
CA ASN A 117 9.10 34.37 27.89
C ASN A 117 8.01 33.29 27.83
N THR A 118 7.08 33.30 28.78
CA THR A 118 6.01 32.29 28.86
C THR A 118 5.02 32.44 27.68
N GLN A 119 4.66 33.65 27.26
CA GLN A 119 3.72 33.87 26.13
C GLN A 119 4.32 33.48 24.77
N ALA A 120 5.60 33.79 24.53
CA ALA A 120 6.27 33.39 23.30
C ALA A 120 6.40 31.86 23.18
N ASN A 121 6.59 31.18 24.31
CA ASN A 121 6.64 29.72 24.37
C ASN A 121 5.26 29.07 24.14
N GLU A 122 4.18 29.71 24.61
CA GLU A 122 2.79 29.27 24.39
C GLU A 122 2.40 29.33 22.90
N GLU A 123 2.66 30.45 22.21
CA GLU A 123 2.39 30.59 20.77
C GLU A 123 3.22 29.57 19.95
N LEU A 124 4.47 29.35 20.33
CA LEU A 124 5.32 28.32 19.72
C LEU A 124 4.78 26.91 19.97
N ALA A 125 4.26 26.61 21.17
CA ALA A 125 3.65 25.32 21.47
C ALA A 125 2.39 25.09 20.64
N ILE A 126 1.52 26.09 20.51
CA ILE A 126 0.31 26.02 19.68
C ILE A 126 0.68 25.78 18.20
N TYR A 127 1.63 26.56 17.67
CA TYR A 127 2.10 26.39 16.30
C TYR A 127 2.69 25.00 16.05
N MET A 128 3.52 24.50 16.98
CA MET A 128 4.16 23.18 16.87
C MET A 128 3.13 22.05 16.98
N ILE A 129 2.13 22.16 17.87
CA ILE A 129 1.06 21.18 18.07
C ILE A 129 0.14 21.10 16.84
N THR A 130 -0.27 22.24 16.28
CA THR A 130 -1.07 22.27 15.04
C THR A 130 -0.26 21.68 13.88
N GLY A 131 1.04 21.97 13.81
CA GLY A 131 1.96 21.35 12.85
C GLY A 131 2.11 19.82 13.01
N ILE A 132 2.01 19.28 14.23
CA ILE A 132 1.97 17.83 14.48
C ILE A 132 0.71 17.22 13.89
N PHE A 133 -0.45 17.84 14.08
CA PHE A 133 -1.71 17.36 13.51
C PHE A 133 -1.63 17.30 11.99
N GLN A 134 -1.26 18.40 11.33
CA GLN A 134 -1.16 18.47 9.86
C GLN A 134 -0.22 17.39 9.29
N ARG A 135 1.04 17.34 9.78
CA ARG A 135 2.06 16.40 9.28
C ARG A 135 1.70 14.94 9.54
N SER A 136 0.86 14.69 10.54
CA SER A 136 0.49 13.33 10.91
C SER A 136 -0.71 12.80 10.12
N VAL A 137 -1.65 13.67 9.78
CA VAL A 137 -2.82 13.34 8.97
C VAL A 137 -2.48 13.31 7.48
N GLN A 138 -1.58 14.20 7.03
CA GLN A 138 -1.06 14.27 5.66
C GLN A 138 0.45 14.00 5.63
N PRO A 139 0.90 12.75 5.85
CA PRO A 139 2.32 12.45 5.83
C PRO A 139 2.85 12.49 4.39
N ASN A 140 3.80 13.39 4.11
CA ASN A 140 4.52 13.51 2.82
C ASN A 140 5.07 12.18 2.27
N TYR A 141 5.39 11.22 3.13
CA TYR A 141 5.87 9.90 2.71
C TYR A 141 4.78 9.06 2.04
N LEU A 142 3.53 9.15 2.51
CA LEU A 142 2.40 8.41 1.94
C LEU A 142 2.02 8.99 0.58
N GLU A 143 2.01 10.31 0.46
CA GLU A 143 1.81 11.02 -0.81
C GLU A 143 2.83 10.55 -1.87
N LYS A 144 4.13 10.73 -1.60
CA LYS A 144 5.19 10.30 -2.53
C LYS A 144 5.13 8.81 -2.88
N PHE A 145 4.72 7.98 -1.93
CA PHE A 145 4.55 6.54 -2.16
C PHE A 145 3.40 6.26 -3.13
N VAL A 146 2.23 6.88 -2.91
CA VAL A 146 1.05 6.72 -3.79
C VAL A 146 1.31 7.34 -5.17
N GLU A 147 1.93 8.52 -5.25
CA GLU A 147 2.36 9.12 -6.52
C GLU A 147 3.22 8.16 -7.33
N LYS A 148 4.18 7.48 -6.68
CA LYS A 148 5.05 6.52 -7.36
C LYS A 148 4.26 5.31 -7.87
N ILE A 149 3.31 4.81 -7.09
CA ILE A 149 2.40 3.73 -7.50
C ILE A 149 1.58 4.15 -8.72
N LEU A 150 1.00 5.35 -8.71
CA LEU A 150 0.17 5.85 -9.80
C LEU A 150 1.00 6.09 -11.07
N SER A 151 2.21 6.61 -10.94
CA SER A 151 3.16 6.72 -12.06
C SER A 151 3.47 5.36 -12.69
N VAL A 152 3.67 4.31 -11.86
CA VAL A 152 3.86 2.94 -12.37
C VAL A 152 2.59 2.40 -13.03
N LYS A 153 1.41 2.67 -12.48
CA LYS A 153 0.10 2.31 -13.07
C LYS A 153 -0.03 2.90 -14.47
N GLU A 154 0.28 4.18 -14.65
CA GLU A 154 0.21 4.84 -15.96
C GLU A 154 1.15 4.20 -16.98
N ILE A 155 2.40 3.92 -16.59
CA ILE A 155 3.38 3.22 -17.44
C ILE A 155 2.87 1.83 -17.82
N LEU A 156 2.31 1.08 -16.88
CA LEU A 156 1.75 -0.25 -17.13
C LEU A 156 0.59 -0.20 -18.12
N LEU A 157 -0.36 0.72 -17.93
CA LEU A 157 -1.52 0.86 -18.81
C LEU A 157 -1.11 1.33 -20.22
N SER A 158 -0.16 2.27 -20.31
CA SER A 158 0.35 2.77 -21.60
C SER A 158 1.08 1.67 -22.39
N SER A 159 1.88 0.85 -21.71
CA SER A 159 2.62 -0.25 -22.34
C SER A 159 1.81 -1.54 -22.55
N ALA A 160 0.62 -1.67 -21.93
CA ALA A 160 -0.18 -2.90 -21.94
C ALA A 160 -0.50 -3.39 -23.36
N TYR A 161 -0.95 -2.50 -24.25
CA TYR A 161 -1.35 -2.88 -25.61
C TYR A 161 -0.19 -3.47 -26.41
N ILE A 162 1.01 -2.93 -26.24
CA ILE A 162 2.23 -3.39 -26.93
C ILE A 162 2.61 -4.78 -26.41
N VAL A 163 2.65 -4.95 -25.09
CA VAL A 163 3.03 -6.23 -24.46
C VAL A 163 2.02 -7.33 -24.81
N ILE A 164 0.72 -7.04 -24.74
CA ILE A 164 -0.35 -7.98 -25.10
C ILE A 164 -0.29 -8.32 -26.60
N GLY A 165 0.02 -7.35 -27.47
CA GLY A 165 0.19 -7.57 -28.90
C GLY A 165 1.36 -8.52 -29.20
N ILE A 166 2.53 -8.28 -28.60
CA ILE A 166 3.71 -9.15 -28.73
C ILE A 166 3.40 -10.56 -28.19
N PHE A 167 2.78 -10.64 -27.02
CA PHE A 167 2.37 -11.91 -26.43
C PHE A 167 1.44 -12.69 -27.36
N SER A 168 0.45 -12.02 -27.94
CA SER A 168 -0.51 -12.62 -28.87
C SER A 168 0.19 -13.15 -30.13
N LEU A 169 1.12 -12.40 -30.71
CA LEU A 169 1.91 -12.84 -31.87
C LEU A 169 2.74 -14.09 -31.56
N PHE A 170 3.37 -14.15 -30.38
CA PHE A 170 4.12 -15.32 -29.95
C PHE A 170 3.21 -16.52 -29.69
N MET A 171 2.04 -16.30 -29.08
CA MET A 171 1.05 -17.34 -28.84
C MET A 171 0.49 -17.90 -30.16
N ILE A 172 0.14 -17.05 -31.12
CA ILE A 172 -0.31 -17.47 -32.46
C ILE A 172 0.78 -18.28 -33.15
N SER A 173 2.03 -17.81 -33.12
CA SER A 173 3.18 -18.51 -33.70
C SER A 173 3.39 -19.89 -33.07
N LEU A 174 3.25 -19.98 -31.74
CA LEU A 174 3.39 -21.22 -30.99
C LEU A 174 2.27 -22.22 -31.35
N ILE A 175 1.03 -21.73 -31.44
CA ILE A 175 -0.12 -22.54 -31.87
C ILE A 175 0.08 -23.04 -33.30
N TYR A 176 0.51 -22.18 -34.22
CA TYR A 176 0.75 -22.55 -35.61
C TYR A 176 1.83 -23.65 -35.74
N LEU A 177 2.95 -23.51 -35.03
CA LEU A 177 4.05 -24.48 -35.05
C LEU A 177 3.65 -25.85 -34.46
N LEU A 178 2.77 -25.86 -33.45
CA LEU A 178 2.36 -27.08 -32.75
C LEU A 178 1.00 -27.61 -33.21
N ARG A 179 0.39 -27.02 -34.25
CA ARG A 179 -0.97 -27.36 -34.73
C ARG A 179 -1.19 -28.83 -35.03
N HIS A 180 -0.13 -29.53 -35.47
CA HIS A 180 -0.19 -30.94 -35.87
C HIS A 180 -0.23 -31.90 -34.67
N SER A 181 0.11 -31.44 -33.47
CA SER A 181 0.11 -32.26 -32.26
C SER A 181 -0.58 -31.53 -31.11
N PHE A 182 -1.91 -31.65 -31.06
CA PHE A 182 -2.75 -31.05 -30.03
C PHE A 182 -2.29 -31.39 -28.60
N LYS A 183 -1.84 -32.62 -28.37
CA LYS A 183 -1.26 -33.03 -27.07
C LYS A 183 -0.03 -32.19 -26.69
N ARG A 184 0.88 -31.99 -27.65
CA ARG A 184 2.12 -31.22 -27.44
C ARG A 184 1.81 -29.74 -27.24
N LEU A 185 0.80 -29.22 -27.93
CA LEU A 185 0.31 -27.87 -27.72
C LEU A 185 -0.17 -27.67 -26.27
N ILE A 186 -1.05 -28.55 -25.78
CA ILE A 186 -1.55 -28.48 -24.38
C ILE A 186 -0.39 -28.56 -23.38
N GLN A 187 0.56 -29.48 -23.59
CA GLN A 187 1.72 -29.62 -22.69
C GLN A 187 2.58 -28.36 -22.65
N VAL A 188 2.83 -27.73 -23.80
CA VAL A 188 3.63 -26.50 -23.86
C VAL A 188 2.88 -25.34 -23.22
N LEU A 189 1.58 -25.20 -23.47
CA LEU A 189 0.75 -24.17 -22.83
C LEU A 189 0.72 -24.35 -21.30
N ALA A 190 0.50 -25.57 -20.82
CA ALA A 190 0.52 -25.87 -19.39
C ALA A 190 1.90 -25.61 -18.77
N GLY A 191 2.98 -25.91 -19.51
CA GLY A 191 4.34 -25.58 -19.11
C GLY A 191 4.61 -24.07 -19.02
N ILE A 192 4.02 -23.26 -19.91
CA ILE A 192 4.10 -21.79 -19.86
C ILE A 192 3.46 -21.26 -18.57
N VAL A 193 2.23 -21.71 -18.27
CA VAL A 193 1.50 -21.29 -17.06
C VAL A 193 2.24 -21.75 -15.80
N LEU A 194 2.73 -23.00 -15.77
CA LEU A 194 3.48 -23.52 -14.64
C LEU A 194 4.78 -22.75 -14.41
N ALA A 195 5.52 -22.44 -15.47
CA ALA A 195 6.76 -21.68 -15.38
C ALA A 195 6.52 -20.24 -14.89
N SER A 196 5.49 -19.56 -15.43
CA SER A 196 5.05 -18.24 -14.96
C SER A 196 4.72 -18.25 -13.46
N GLY A 197 3.86 -19.18 -13.04
CA GLY A 197 3.47 -19.33 -11.64
C GLY A 197 4.65 -19.65 -10.73
N GLY A 198 5.62 -20.46 -11.19
CA GLY A 198 6.86 -20.73 -10.47
C GLY A 198 7.73 -19.48 -10.28
N GLN A 199 7.88 -18.65 -11.31
CA GLN A 199 8.58 -17.37 -11.20
C GLN A 199 7.86 -16.41 -10.23
N LEU A 200 6.54 -16.41 -10.25
CA LEU A 200 5.69 -15.59 -9.38
C LEU A 200 5.73 -16.05 -7.92
N LEU A 201 5.85 -17.36 -7.67
CA LEU A 201 6.09 -17.91 -6.34
C LEU A 201 7.43 -17.45 -5.77
N LEU A 202 8.49 -17.48 -6.57
CA LEU A 202 9.82 -17.00 -6.15
C LEU A 202 9.80 -15.52 -5.79
N LEU A 203 9.19 -14.69 -6.64
CA LEU A 203 9.06 -13.25 -6.39
C LEU A 203 8.19 -12.97 -5.15
N GLY A 204 6.99 -13.55 -5.09
CA GLY A 204 6.05 -13.36 -3.98
C GLY A 204 6.63 -13.83 -2.65
N GLY A 205 7.32 -14.97 -2.64
CA GLY A 205 8.01 -15.50 -1.46
C GLY A 205 9.16 -14.60 -1.03
N GLY A 206 9.98 -14.12 -1.98
CA GLY A 206 11.04 -13.17 -1.69
C GLY A 206 10.53 -11.87 -1.08
N LEU A 207 9.46 -11.30 -1.65
CA LEU A 207 8.84 -10.08 -1.13
C LEU A 207 8.20 -10.28 0.25
N PHE A 208 7.58 -11.43 0.50
CA PHE A 208 6.94 -11.73 1.79
C PHE A 208 7.95 -11.79 2.95
N LEU A 209 9.18 -12.23 2.67
CA LEU A 209 10.25 -12.30 3.67
C LEU A 209 10.91 -10.94 3.94
N ILE A 210 10.70 -9.94 3.08
CA ILE A 210 11.26 -8.60 3.24
C ILE A 210 10.24 -7.73 3.99
N SER A 211 10.58 -7.32 5.22
CA SER A 211 9.84 -6.27 5.91
C SER A 211 10.32 -4.89 5.47
N PRO A 212 9.43 -3.90 5.30
CA PRO A 212 9.85 -2.51 5.14
C PRO A 212 10.79 -2.12 6.29
N VAL A 213 11.81 -1.30 6.02
CA VAL A 213 12.69 -0.83 7.10
C VAL A 213 11.97 0.26 7.88
N GLN A 214 11.92 0.16 9.20
CA GLN A 214 11.44 1.26 10.05
C GLN A 214 12.48 2.38 10.06
N ILE A 215 12.10 3.56 9.57
CA ILE A 215 12.96 4.74 9.54
C ILE A 215 12.76 5.52 10.84
N SER A 216 13.86 5.87 11.51
CA SER A 216 13.82 6.70 12.73
C SER A 216 13.10 8.03 12.47
N GLY A 217 12.15 8.39 13.33
CA GLY A 217 11.33 9.60 13.21
C GLY A 217 9.96 9.41 12.53
N GLN A 218 9.72 8.28 11.87
CA GLN A 218 8.39 7.95 11.33
C GLN A 218 7.44 7.43 12.42
N MET A 219 6.14 7.66 12.23
CA MET A 219 5.11 7.10 13.10
C MET A 219 5.09 5.57 13.01
N VAL A 220 4.88 4.92 14.15
CA VAL A 220 4.80 3.44 14.23
C VAL A 220 3.57 2.96 13.46
N ALA A 221 2.47 3.69 13.54
CA ALA A 221 1.24 3.48 12.79
C ALA A 221 1.50 3.41 11.28
N PHE A 222 2.35 4.30 10.75
CA PHE A 222 2.68 4.33 9.32
C PHE A 222 3.48 3.09 8.92
N HIS A 223 4.48 2.73 9.72
CA HIS A 223 5.28 1.53 9.47
C HIS A 223 4.41 0.25 9.48
N GLN A 224 3.46 0.15 10.41
CA GLN A 224 2.49 -0.96 10.46
C GLN A 224 1.57 -0.99 9.24
N LEU A 225 1.05 0.17 8.82
CA LEU A 225 0.25 0.27 7.59
C LEU A 225 1.05 -0.23 6.39
N MET A 226 2.26 0.30 6.20
CA MET A 226 3.11 -0.05 5.07
C MET A 226 3.48 -1.53 5.05
N THR A 227 3.75 -2.11 6.22
CA THR A 227 4.05 -3.55 6.35
C THR A 227 2.84 -4.40 5.98
N SER A 228 1.65 -4.06 6.48
CA SER A 228 0.41 -4.75 6.11
C SER A 228 0.13 -4.61 4.61
N TYR A 229 0.35 -3.41 4.06
CA TYR A 229 0.13 -3.11 2.65
C TYR A 229 1.02 -3.94 1.71
N THR A 230 2.32 -4.02 2.00
CA THR A 230 3.26 -4.81 1.18
C THR A 230 3.10 -6.31 1.38
N GLN A 231 2.79 -6.77 2.60
CA GLN A 231 2.53 -8.18 2.87
C GLN A 231 1.25 -8.67 2.20
N ALA A 232 0.17 -7.88 2.23
CA ALA A 232 -1.08 -8.22 1.55
C ALA A 232 -0.89 -8.29 0.03
N PHE A 233 -0.06 -7.41 -0.54
CA PHE A 233 0.36 -7.50 -1.94
C PHE A 233 1.14 -8.80 -2.24
N ALA A 234 2.14 -9.13 -1.41
CA ALA A 234 2.94 -10.35 -1.56
C ALA A 234 2.09 -11.61 -1.43
N LEU A 235 1.13 -11.63 -0.50
CA LEU A 235 0.17 -12.73 -0.36
C LEU A 235 -0.73 -12.87 -1.59
N THR A 236 -1.16 -11.76 -2.19
CA THR A 236 -1.95 -11.79 -3.43
C THR A 236 -1.13 -12.35 -4.59
N LEU A 237 0.15 -11.98 -4.70
CA LEU A 237 1.08 -12.61 -5.64
C LEU A 237 1.14 -14.13 -5.40
N LEU A 238 1.42 -14.55 -4.17
CA LEU A 238 1.51 -15.97 -3.82
C LEU A 238 0.23 -16.74 -4.14
N ALA A 239 -0.95 -16.14 -3.93
CA ALA A 239 -2.24 -16.75 -4.25
C ALA A 239 -2.40 -16.97 -5.76
N VAL A 240 -2.09 -15.96 -6.58
CA VAL A 240 -2.11 -16.08 -8.06
C VAL A 240 -1.08 -17.10 -8.54
N ALA A 241 0.11 -17.10 -7.94
CA ALA A 241 1.18 -18.04 -8.25
C ALA A 241 0.75 -19.49 -7.99
N ALA A 242 0.16 -19.75 -6.82
CA ALA A 242 -0.35 -21.06 -6.45
C ALA A 242 -1.45 -21.54 -7.42
N LEU A 243 -2.33 -20.63 -7.86
CA LEU A 243 -3.35 -20.93 -8.84
C LEU A 243 -2.76 -21.30 -10.21
N GLU A 244 -1.80 -20.51 -10.72
CA GLU A 244 -1.12 -20.80 -11.99
C GLU A 244 -0.37 -22.15 -11.95
N VAL A 245 0.40 -22.39 -10.89
CA VAL A 245 1.14 -23.66 -10.71
C VAL A 245 0.18 -24.85 -10.63
N SER A 246 -0.93 -24.71 -9.91
CA SER A 246 -1.93 -25.78 -9.77
C SER A 246 -2.58 -26.10 -11.12
N ILE A 247 -2.99 -25.09 -11.88
CA ILE A 247 -3.59 -25.27 -13.21
C ILE A 247 -2.60 -25.93 -14.16
N GLY A 248 -1.38 -25.37 -14.28
CA GLY A 248 -0.36 -25.92 -15.17
C GLY A 248 0.04 -27.35 -14.80
N GLY A 249 0.19 -27.63 -13.50
CA GLY A 249 0.56 -28.95 -12.98
C GLY A 249 -0.50 -30.01 -13.25
N LEU A 250 -1.77 -29.73 -12.95
CA LEU A 250 -2.88 -30.66 -13.17
C LEU A 250 -3.04 -31.02 -14.66
N ILE A 251 -2.93 -30.03 -15.54
CA ILE A 251 -3.02 -30.26 -16.99
C ILE A 251 -1.87 -31.16 -17.47
N LEU A 252 -0.63 -30.91 -17.02
CA LEU A 252 0.52 -31.74 -17.37
C LEU A 252 0.36 -33.19 -16.90
N ILE A 253 0.01 -33.39 -15.62
CA ILE A 253 -0.21 -34.72 -15.06
C ILE A 253 -1.31 -35.47 -15.84
N GLY A 254 -2.44 -34.80 -16.11
CA GLY A 254 -3.53 -35.38 -16.88
C GLY A 254 -3.11 -35.83 -18.29
N THR A 255 -2.32 -35.02 -19.00
CA THR A 255 -1.81 -35.42 -20.33
C THR A 255 -0.84 -36.60 -20.27
N ILE A 256 -0.01 -36.70 -19.22
CA ILE A 256 0.92 -37.82 -19.04
C ILE A 256 0.16 -39.12 -18.74
N ILE A 257 -0.81 -39.08 -17.84
CA ILE A 257 -1.62 -40.27 -17.49
C ILE A 257 -2.39 -40.76 -18.73
N HIS A 258 -3.04 -39.87 -19.47
CA HIS A 258 -3.75 -40.24 -20.70
C HIS A 258 -2.83 -40.87 -21.77
N SER A 259 -1.54 -40.50 -21.78
CA SER A 259 -0.56 -41.11 -22.69
C SER A 259 -0.16 -42.53 -22.30
N LYS A 260 -0.13 -42.84 -21.00
CA LYS A 260 0.22 -44.16 -20.47
C LYS A 260 -0.93 -45.17 -20.57
N VAL A 261 -2.19 -44.71 -20.47
CA VAL A 261 -3.39 -45.57 -20.54
C VAL A 261 -3.74 -45.99 -21.97
N LYS A 262 -3.26 -45.26 -22.99
CA LYS A 262 -3.49 -45.56 -24.43
C LYS A 262 -2.40 -46.42 -25.08
N LYS A 263 -1.37 -46.82 -24.34
CA LYS A 263 -0.35 -47.80 -24.75
C LYS A 263 -0.71 -49.17 -24.18
#